data_AF-A0A0D1JX75-F1
#
_entry.id   AF-A0A0D1JX75-F1
#
_cell.length_a   1.000
_cell.length_b   1.000
_cell.length_c   1.000
_cell.angle_alpha   90.00
_cell.angle_beta   90.00
_cell.angle_gamma   90.00
#
_symmetry.space_group_name_H-M   'P 1'
#
loop_
_entity.id
_entity.type
_entity.pdbx_description
1 polymer ?
#
loop_
_entity_poly.entity_id
_entity_poly.type
_entity_poly.pdbx_seq_one_letter_code
_entity_poly.pdbx_strand_id
1 'polypeptide(L)'
;MTALHLHGLAFALCLTAAAMTAPPATADQGEDYLLQELRKTNLKWMAPGGEPDILGIGYDICGDWAAGVPYADEVAGRIGPPGWWSQRNARFFIALSTRSLCPGFFLEKVPPADQELIVQPKRAWPPDPLPRN
;
A
#
# COMPACT_ATOMS: atom_id res chain seq x y z
N MET A 1 -36.27 -13.58 -62.60
CA MET A 1 -35.54 -12.42 -63.13
C MET A 1 -35.61 -11.38 -62.02
N THR A 2 -34.58 -11.08 -61.24
CA THR A 2 -33.20 -10.71 -61.61
C THR A 2 -32.27 -11.07 -60.44
N ALA A 3 -31.13 -11.69 -60.73
CA ALA A 3 -30.08 -11.98 -59.77
C ALA A 3 -29.23 -10.72 -59.50
N LEU A 4 -28.87 -10.46 -58.25
CA LEU A 4 -27.74 -9.59 -57.93
C LEU A 4 -26.79 -10.39 -57.03
N HIS A 5 -25.62 -10.66 -57.59
CA HIS A 5 -24.56 -11.43 -56.98
C HIS A 5 -23.46 -10.48 -56.47
N LEU A 6 -22.87 -10.88 -55.35
CA LEU A 6 -21.42 -10.94 -55.08
C LEU A 6 -20.73 -9.83 -54.26
N HIS A 7 -19.99 -10.39 -53.28
CA HIS A 7 -18.76 -9.93 -52.61
C HIS A 7 -18.85 -8.96 -51.44
N GLY A 8 -18.55 -9.46 -50.24
CA GLY A 8 -18.25 -8.60 -49.09
C GLY A 8 -17.91 -9.33 -47.80
N LEU A 9 -16.74 -9.98 -47.78
CA LEU A 9 -15.87 -10.23 -46.60
C LEU A 9 -16.46 -10.86 -45.33
N ALA A 10 -16.13 -12.14 -45.15
CA ALA A 10 -16.16 -12.82 -43.86
C ALA A 10 -15.12 -12.23 -42.90
N PHE A 11 -15.55 -11.80 -41.71
CA PHE A 11 -14.67 -11.59 -40.55
C PHE A 11 -15.09 -12.57 -39.46
N ALA A 12 -14.35 -13.67 -39.36
CA ALA A 12 -14.39 -14.55 -38.20
C ALA A 12 -13.58 -13.88 -37.08
N LEU A 13 -14.26 -13.39 -36.04
CA LEU A 13 -13.61 -13.04 -34.77
C LEU A 13 -13.92 -14.12 -33.75
N CYS A 14 -12.95 -15.02 -33.55
CA CYS A 14 -12.84 -15.84 -32.36
C CYS A 14 -12.58 -14.93 -31.15
N LEU A 15 -13.62 -14.62 -30.39
CA LEU A 15 -13.47 -14.02 -29.06
C LEU A 15 -13.23 -15.14 -28.04
N THR A 16 -11.98 -15.50 -27.84
CA THR A 16 -11.55 -16.20 -26.62
C THR A 16 -11.73 -15.26 -25.44
N ALA A 17 -12.80 -15.45 -24.68
CA ALA A 17 -12.98 -14.85 -23.37
C ALA A 17 -11.96 -15.46 -22.42
N ALA A 18 -10.78 -14.86 -22.32
CA ALA A 18 -9.90 -15.06 -21.18
C ALA A 18 -10.58 -14.41 -19.98
N ALA A 19 -11.28 -15.22 -19.17
CA ALA A 19 -11.76 -14.82 -17.86
C ALA A 19 -10.53 -14.49 -16.99
N MET A 20 -10.09 -13.24 -17.05
CA MET A 20 -9.20 -12.66 -16.06
C MET A 20 -9.95 -12.74 -14.73
N THR A 21 -9.57 -13.68 -13.88
CA THR A 21 -10.00 -13.68 -12.47
C THR A 21 -9.34 -12.46 -11.82
N ALA A 22 -10.00 -11.30 -11.91
CA ALA A 22 -9.63 -10.14 -11.14
C ALA A 22 -9.68 -10.55 -9.65
N PRO A 23 -8.59 -10.39 -8.88
CA PRO A 23 -8.61 -10.72 -7.47
C PRO A 23 -9.77 -9.98 -6.77
N PRO A 24 -10.46 -10.63 -5.82
CA PRO A 24 -11.59 -10.02 -5.14
C PRO A 24 -11.14 -8.73 -4.46
N ALA A 25 -12.04 -7.74 -4.44
CA ALA A 25 -11.85 -6.37 -3.97
C ALA A 25 -11.40 -6.28 -2.50
N THR A 26 -10.12 -6.56 -2.22
CA THR A 26 -9.46 -6.37 -0.93
C THR A 26 -8.93 -4.94 -0.75
N ALA A 27 -8.86 -4.14 -1.83
CA ALA A 27 -8.41 -2.75 -1.76
C ALA A 27 -9.22 -1.94 -0.74
N ASP A 28 -10.55 -2.00 -0.81
CA ASP A 28 -11.48 -1.30 0.08
C ASP A 28 -11.23 -1.64 1.56
N GLN A 29 -11.01 -2.92 1.90
CA GLN A 29 -10.73 -3.34 3.27
C GLN A 29 -9.35 -2.91 3.78
N GLY A 30 -8.33 -2.91 2.91
CA GLY A 30 -6.98 -2.46 3.25
C GLY A 30 -6.90 -0.94 3.45
N GLU A 31 -7.55 -0.18 2.57
CA GLU A 31 -7.69 1.27 2.66
C GLU A 31 -8.41 1.68 3.94
N ASP A 32 -9.55 1.04 4.24
CA ASP A 32 -10.31 1.28 5.47
C ASP A 32 -9.49 1.03 6.73
N TYR A 33 -8.76 -0.09 6.76
CA TYR A 33 -7.89 -0.43 7.88
C TYR A 33 -6.76 0.60 8.06
N LEU A 34 -6.09 0.99 6.97
CA LEU A 34 -5.05 2.03 6.99
C LEU A 34 -5.60 3.34 7.56
N LEU A 35 -6.70 3.85 6.99
CA LEU A 35 -7.33 5.09 7.44
C LEU A 35 -7.81 5.01 8.88
N GLN A 36 -8.31 3.86 9.32
CA GLN A 36 -8.73 3.64 10.70
C GLN A 36 -7.54 3.70 11.67
N GLU A 37 -6.43 3.03 11.36
CA GLU A 37 -5.23 3.02 12.21
C GLU A 37 -4.57 4.41 12.29
N LEU A 38 -4.51 5.14 11.17
CA LEU A 38 -3.99 6.52 11.17
C LEU A 38 -4.82 7.44 12.08
N ARG A 39 -6.16 7.29 12.07
CA ARG A 39 -7.09 8.03 12.94
C ARG A 39 -6.91 7.73 14.43
N LYS A 40 -6.37 6.56 14.80
CA LYS A 40 -6.08 6.20 16.20
C LYS A 40 -4.86 6.93 16.76
N THR A 41 -4.01 7.49 15.90
CA THR A 41 -2.85 8.26 16.33
C THR A 41 -3.24 9.71 16.68
N ASN A 42 -2.45 10.36 17.53
CA ASN A 42 -2.59 11.80 17.80
C ASN A 42 -1.94 12.69 16.72
N LEU A 43 -1.68 12.16 15.52
CA LEU A 43 -1.03 12.88 14.44
C LEU A 43 -2.06 13.32 13.39
N LYS A 44 -1.86 14.53 12.86
CA LYS A 44 -2.64 15.02 11.72
C LYS A 44 -2.02 14.48 10.44
N TRP A 45 -2.46 13.30 10.02
CA TRP A 45 -1.99 12.66 8.78
C TRP A 45 -2.55 13.31 7.52
N MET A 46 -3.78 13.83 7.60
CA MET A 46 -4.52 14.37 6.48
C MET A 46 -5.42 15.52 6.94
N ALA A 47 -5.66 16.49 6.07
CA ALA A 47 -6.75 17.46 6.23
C ALA A 47 -8.10 16.77 5.95
N PRO A 48 -9.25 17.36 6.34
CA PRO A 48 -10.55 16.83 5.93
C PRO A 48 -10.64 16.70 4.40
N GLY A 49 -10.98 15.51 3.90
CA GLY A 49 -11.00 15.21 2.46
C GLY A 49 -9.64 14.84 1.86
N GLY A 50 -8.57 14.75 2.67
CA GLY A 50 -7.23 14.34 2.26
C GLY A 50 -7.01 12.82 2.27
N GLU A 51 -8.06 12.03 2.49
CA GLU A 51 -8.04 10.57 2.41
C GLU A 51 -7.49 10.05 1.05
N PRO A 52 -7.88 10.60 -0.11
CA PRO A 52 -7.33 10.13 -1.39
C PRO A 52 -5.82 10.34 -1.51
N ASP A 53 -5.31 11.46 -0.99
CA ASP A 53 -3.87 11.77 -1.05
C ASP A 53 -3.06 10.81 -0.18
N ILE A 54 -3.53 10.55 1.05
CA ILE A 54 -2.82 9.64 1.96
C ILE A 54 -2.85 8.20 1.45
N LEU A 55 -3.95 7.77 0.81
CA LEU A 55 -4.05 6.46 0.16
C LEU A 55 -3.13 6.39 -1.06
N GLY A 56 -3.06 7.46 -1.86
CA GLY A 56 -2.12 7.57 -2.99
C GLY A 56 -0.68 7.35 -2.56
N ILE A 57 -0.23 8.02 -1.50
CA ILE A 57 1.12 7.80 -0.93
C ILE A 57 1.29 6.34 -0.47
N GLY A 58 0.25 5.74 0.13
CA GLY A 58 0.25 4.34 0.53
C GLY A 58 0.44 3.38 -0.65
N TYR A 59 -0.19 3.67 -1.79
CA TYR A 59 -0.04 2.88 -3.02
C TYR A 59 1.29 3.10 -3.72
N ASP A 60 1.83 4.33 -3.68
CA ASP A 60 3.17 4.62 -4.20
C ASP A 60 4.22 3.72 -3.55
N ILE A 61 4.16 3.54 -2.22
CA ILE A 61 5.03 2.61 -1.46
C ILE A 61 4.95 1.18 -2.01
N CYS A 62 3.75 0.71 -2.36
CA CYS A 62 3.58 -0.62 -2.95
C CYS A 62 4.19 -0.71 -4.35
N GLY A 63 4.10 0.38 -5.14
CA GLY A 63 4.78 0.51 -6.43
C GLY A 63 6.31 0.50 -6.27
N ASP A 64 6.82 1.23 -5.29
CA ASP A 64 8.24 1.31 -4.95
C ASP A 64 8.79 -0.06 -4.54
N TRP A 65 8.03 -0.85 -3.76
CA TRP A 65 8.39 -2.25 -3.47
C TRP A 65 8.46 -3.14 -4.70
N ALA A 66 7.49 -3.03 -5.60
CA ALA A 66 7.48 -3.77 -6.85
C ALA A 66 8.64 -3.36 -7.78
N ALA A 67 9.05 -2.09 -7.72
CA ALA A 67 10.21 -1.56 -8.43
C ALA A 67 11.56 -1.90 -7.78
N GLY A 68 11.55 -2.49 -6.58
CA GLY A 68 12.76 -2.88 -5.87
C GLY A 68 13.46 -1.74 -5.12
N VAL A 69 12.75 -0.66 -4.81
CA VAL A 69 13.27 0.45 -4.00
C VAL A 69 13.70 -0.08 -2.62
N PRO A 70 14.92 0.23 -2.15
CA PRO A 70 15.37 -0.15 -0.82
C PRO A 70 14.56 0.56 0.27
N TYR A 71 14.29 -0.15 1.38
CA TYR A 71 13.52 0.42 2.49
C TYR A 71 14.11 1.71 3.07
N ALA A 72 15.44 1.80 3.15
CA ALA A 72 16.12 2.99 3.65
C ALA A 72 15.88 4.23 2.75
N ASP A 73 15.84 4.02 1.45
CA ASP A 73 15.60 5.07 0.46
C ASP A 73 14.14 5.52 0.50
N GLU A 74 13.20 4.58 0.66
CA GLU A 74 11.79 4.90 0.85
C GLU A 74 11.58 5.76 2.11
N VAL A 75 12.20 5.38 3.24
CA VAL A 75 12.14 6.18 4.47
C VAL A 75 12.74 7.56 4.24
N ALA A 76 13.88 7.68 3.56
CA ALA A 76 14.53 8.95 3.28
C ALA A 76 13.68 9.86 2.38
N GLY A 77 13.03 9.28 1.35
CA GLY A 77 12.16 10.00 0.41
C GLY A 77 10.90 10.58 1.05
N ARG A 78 10.49 10.08 2.22
CA ARG A 78 9.32 10.57 2.97
C ARG A 78 9.68 11.50 4.13
N ILE A 79 10.95 11.85 4.32
CA ILE A 79 11.41 12.78 5.35
C ILE A 79 11.76 14.13 4.71
N GLY A 80 11.04 15.20 5.06
CA GLY A 80 11.37 16.56 4.68
C GLY A 80 10.32 17.26 3.78
N PRO A 81 10.57 18.51 3.37
CA PRO A 81 9.57 19.33 2.65
C PRO A 81 9.10 18.63 1.37
N PRO A 82 7.79 18.62 1.06
CA PRO A 82 6.70 19.37 1.71
C PRO A 82 6.06 18.67 2.92
N GLY A 83 6.52 17.47 3.30
CA GLY A 83 5.95 16.61 4.33
C GLY A 83 6.67 16.71 5.68
N TRP A 84 6.02 17.27 6.68
CA TRP A 84 6.52 17.38 8.07
C TRP A 84 6.59 16.03 8.83
N TRP A 85 6.93 14.93 8.17
CA TRP A 85 7.02 13.63 8.83
C TRP A 85 8.40 13.46 9.44
N SER A 86 8.42 13.24 10.76
CA SER A 86 9.61 12.73 11.43
C SER A 86 9.98 11.37 10.85
N GLN A 87 11.25 10.98 10.95
CA GLN A 87 11.70 9.63 10.56
C GLN A 87 10.84 8.52 11.21
N ARG A 88 10.41 8.72 12.46
CA ARG A 88 9.51 7.78 13.15
C ARG A 88 8.15 7.68 12.46
N ASN A 89 7.57 8.81 12.05
CA ASN A 89 6.26 8.81 11.40
C ASN A 89 6.33 8.23 9.99
N ALA A 90 7.41 8.50 9.25
CA ALA A 90 7.66 7.88 7.95
C ALA A 90 7.73 6.35 8.07
N ARG A 91 8.56 5.83 8.99
CA ARG A 91 8.69 4.39 9.24
C ARG A 91 7.36 3.74 9.63
N PHE A 92 6.61 4.39 10.55
CA PHE A 92 5.28 3.92 10.94
C PHE A 92 4.32 3.87 9.75
N PHE A 93 4.25 4.94 8.97
CA PHE A 93 3.38 5.05 7.82
C PHE A 93 3.71 4.00 6.74
N ILE A 94 5.00 3.82 6.44
CA ILE A 94 5.49 2.83 5.48
C ILE A 94 5.14 1.42 5.93
N ALA A 95 5.40 1.07 7.19
CA ALA A 95 5.09 -0.24 7.74
C ALA A 95 3.58 -0.51 7.73
N LEU A 96 2.76 0.46 8.15
CA LEU A 96 1.30 0.34 8.17
C LEU A 96 0.73 0.21 6.76
N SER A 97 1.15 1.06 5.82
CA SER A 97 0.70 1.02 4.43
C SER A 97 1.08 -0.30 3.76
N THR A 98 2.31 -0.78 3.97
CA THR A 98 2.76 -2.06 3.42
C THR A 98 1.93 -3.22 3.98
N ARG A 99 1.65 -3.24 5.29
CA ARG A 99 0.79 -4.28 5.89
C ARG A 99 -0.63 -4.24 5.35
N SER A 100 -1.16 -3.06 5.07
CA SER A 100 -2.57 -2.86 4.76
C SER A 100 -2.87 -3.04 3.27
N LEU A 101 -2.05 -2.45 2.40
CA LEU A 101 -2.31 -2.33 0.96
C LEU A 101 -1.53 -3.35 0.13
N CYS A 102 -0.35 -3.79 0.59
CA CYS A 102 0.47 -4.77 -0.12
C CYS A 102 1.16 -5.76 0.84
N PRO A 103 0.38 -6.55 1.61
CA PRO A 103 0.88 -7.38 2.71
C PRO A 103 1.95 -8.40 2.31
N GLY A 104 1.99 -8.81 1.03
CA GLY A 104 3.02 -9.70 0.50
C GLY A 104 4.45 -9.17 0.65
N PHE A 105 4.62 -7.84 0.67
CA PHE A 105 5.94 -7.21 0.87
C PHE A 105 6.28 -6.96 2.34
N PHE A 106 5.34 -7.14 3.27
CA PHE A 106 5.54 -6.69 4.66
C PHE A 106 6.73 -7.36 5.34
N LEU A 107 6.82 -8.69 5.29
CA LEU A 107 7.92 -9.42 5.91
C LEU A 107 9.24 -9.31 5.13
N GLU A 108 9.17 -9.00 3.83
CA GLU A 108 10.34 -8.91 2.95
C GLU A 108 11.02 -7.54 3.03
N LYS A 109 10.23 -6.46 2.94
CA LYS A 109 10.72 -5.08 2.80
C LYS A 109 10.82 -4.33 4.12
N VAL A 110 9.89 -4.58 5.04
CA VAL A 110 9.84 -3.84 6.31
C VAL A 110 10.77 -4.51 7.33
N PRO A 111 11.76 -3.82 7.91
CA PRO A 111 12.63 -4.39 8.93
C PRO A 111 11.84 -4.84 10.17
N PRO A 112 12.26 -5.92 10.87
CA PRO A 112 11.54 -6.44 12.04
C PRO A 112 11.25 -5.39 13.12
N ALA A 113 12.20 -4.48 13.37
CA ALA A 113 12.02 -3.38 14.34
C ALA A 113 10.85 -2.45 13.99
N ASP A 114 10.54 -2.28 12.70
CA ASP A 114 9.42 -1.46 12.22
C ASP A 114 8.12 -2.25 12.08
N GLN A 115 8.20 -3.57 11.87
CA GLN A 115 7.03 -4.44 11.95
C GLN A 115 6.43 -4.40 13.36
N GLU A 116 7.27 -4.37 14.40
CA GLU A 116 6.83 -4.27 15.81
C GLU A 116 6.02 -3.00 16.09
N LEU A 117 6.24 -1.90 15.36
CA LEU A 117 5.47 -0.65 15.50
C LEU A 117 3.98 -0.84 15.19
N ILE A 118 3.66 -1.82 14.34
CA ILE A 118 2.29 -2.12 13.90
C ILE A 118 1.68 -3.26 14.71
N VAL A 119 2.51 -4.20 15.17
CA VAL A 119 2.07 -5.41 15.90
C VAL A 119 1.86 -5.15 17.39
N GLN A 120 2.58 -4.19 18.00
CA GLN A 120 2.50 -3.97 19.45
C GLN A 120 1.79 -2.66 19.81
N PRO A 121 0.54 -2.71 20.29
CA PRO A 121 -0.21 -1.50 20.68
C PRO A 121 0.33 -0.81 21.93
N LYS A 122 1.22 -1.45 22.70
CA LYS A 122 1.63 -0.99 24.04
C LYS A 122 2.90 -1.70 24.53
N ARG A 123 4.07 -1.54 23.89
CA ARG A 123 5.31 -1.68 24.68
C ARG A 123 5.46 -0.41 25.50
N ALA A 124 4.88 -0.47 26.70
CA ALA A 124 5.05 0.52 27.74
C ALA A 124 6.55 0.77 27.90
N TRP A 125 6.97 2.01 27.71
CA TRP A 125 8.25 2.47 28.20
C TRP A 125 8.22 2.44 29.75
N PRO A 126 9.30 1.99 30.43
CA PRO A 126 10.62 1.65 29.91
C PRO A 126 10.81 0.15 29.63
N PRO A 127 11.84 -0.23 28.84
CA PRO A 127 12.23 -1.63 28.66
C PRO A 127 12.62 -2.27 29.99
N ASP A 128 12.32 -3.55 30.14
CA ASP A 128 12.78 -4.35 31.28
C ASP A 128 14.30 -4.15 31.46
N PRO A 129 14.77 -3.83 32.68
CA PRO A 129 16.20 -3.78 32.93
C PRO A 129 16.80 -5.16 32.64
N LEU A 130 17.90 -5.17 31.90
CA LEU A 130 18.66 -6.39 31.61
C LEU A 130 18.93 -7.16 32.92
N PRO A 131 18.86 -8.51 32.92
CA PRO A 131 19.20 -9.28 34.10
C PRO A 131 20.64 -8.94 34.50
N ARG A 132 20.80 -8.40 35.70
CA ARG A 132 22.11 -8.23 36.32
C ARG A 132 22.63 -9.61 36.68
N ASN A 133 23.59 -10.10 35.91
CA ASN A 133 24.48 -11.18 36.33
C ASN A 133 25.52 -10.60 37.30
#